data_AF-A0A537HNR5-F1
#
_entry.id   AF-A0A537HNR5-F1
#
_cell.length_a   1.000
_cell.length_b   1.000
_cell.length_c   1.000
_cell.angle_alpha   90.00
_cell.angle_beta   90.00
_cell.angle_gamma   90.00
#
_symmetry.space_group_name_H-M   'P 1'
#
loop_
_entity.id
_entity.type
_entity.pdbx_description
1 polymer ?
#
loop_
_entity_poly.entity_id
_entity_poly.type
_entity_poly.pdbx_seq_one_letter_code
_entity_poly.pdbx_strand_id
1 'polypeptide(L)'
;MIFYRVTPALVVMRGEGRDEGANMVGAKPMLLWYVWIRLVDGAWHRLDEISKQLRLPSNAIEWAAKFLCDKGMAERGFEEDEIRLHQGNAKFEDAVRALSSSTKASK
;
A
#
# COMPACT_ATOMS: atom_id res chain seq x y z
N MET A 1 -22.47 -15.69 -17.84
CA MET A 1 -21.11 -15.30 -17.43
C MET A 1 -21.20 -13.91 -16.82
N ILE A 2 -21.26 -13.80 -15.49
CA ILE A 2 -21.52 -12.53 -14.79
C ILE A 2 -20.15 -11.89 -14.49
N PHE A 3 -19.85 -10.79 -15.17
CA PHE A 3 -18.66 -9.97 -14.88
C PHE A 3 -18.99 -9.03 -13.72
N TYR A 4 -18.49 -9.32 -12.52
CA TYR A 4 -18.50 -8.35 -11.42
C TYR A 4 -17.40 -7.31 -11.66
N ARG A 5 -17.77 -6.18 -12.29
CA ARG A 5 -16.97 -4.96 -12.23
C ARG A 5 -17.18 -4.31 -10.86
N VAL A 6 -16.42 -4.75 -9.87
CA VAL A 6 -16.25 -4.01 -8.61
C VAL A 6 -15.18 -2.95 -8.88
N THR A 7 -15.61 -1.75 -9.25
CA THR A 7 -14.77 -0.56 -9.15
C THR A 7 -14.98 -0.01 -7.75
N PRO A 8 -14.05 -0.13 -6.80
CA PRO A 8 -14.13 0.64 -5.58
C PRO A 8 -13.83 2.09 -5.98
N ALA A 9 -14.87 2.92 -6.01
CA ALA A 9 -14.74 4.36 -6.11
C ALA A 9 -13.96 4.83 -4.88
N LEU A 10 -12.65 5.05 -5.05
CA LEU A 10 -11.83 5.74 -4.08
C LEU A 10 -12.28 7.21 -4.12
N VAL A 11 -13.13 7.62 -3.19
CA VAL A 11 -13.55 9.02 -3.04
C VAL A 11 -12.33 9.81 -2.54
N VAL A 12 -11.58 10.40 -3.47
CA VAL A 12 -10.51 11.37 -3.15
C VAL A 12 -11.17 12.71 -2.91
N MET A 13 -11.47 13.00 -1.64
CA MET A 13 -11.80 14.36 -1.20
C MET A 13 -10.53 15.21 -1.30
N ARG A 14 -10.54 16.17 -2.24
CA ARG A 14 -9.47 17.16 -2.42
C ARG A 14 -9.50 18.14 -1.24
N GLY A 15 -8.74 17.82 -0.20
CA GLY A 15 -8.48 18.71 0.94
C GLY A 15 -7.27 19.58 0.66
N GLU A 16 -7.50 20.89 0.65
CA GLU A 16 -6.49 21.93 0.54
C GLU A 16 -5.63 21.99 1.80
N GLY A 17 -4.32 21.75 1.65
CA GLY A 17 -3.25 22.27 2.51
C GLY A 17 -3.24 21.86 3.99
N ARG A 18 -2.21 21.08 4.36
CA ARG A 18 -1.79 20.63 5.70
C ARG A 18 -2.62 19.45 6.25
N ASP A 19 -1.90 18.39 6.62
CA ASP A 19 -2.40 17.13 7.22
C ASP A 19 -2.95 16.03 6.29
N GLU A 20 -2.40 15.86 5.08
CA GLU A 20 -2.68 14.67 4.23
C GLU A 20 -2.18 13.34 4.84
N GLY A 21 -1.37 13.35 5.90
CA GLY A 21 -0.91 12.13 6.60
C GLY A 21 -1.93 11.54 7.59
N ALA A 22 -2.89 12.35 8.05
CA ALA A 22 -3.73 12.03 9.20
C ALA A 22 -5.08 11.37 8.82
N ASN A 23 -5.58 11.56 7.60
CA ASN A 23 -6.90 11.05 7.18
C ASN A 23 -6.84 9.86 6.21
N MET A 24 -5.90 8.94 6.42
CA MET A 24 -5.86 7.65 5.69
C MET A 24 -5.96 6.44 6.63
N VAL A 25 -6.35 6.64 7.89
CA VAL A 25 -6.28 5.57 8.91
C VAL A 25 -7.13 4.34 8.54
N GLY A 26 -8.27 4.53 7.86
CA GLY A 26 -9.08 3.43 7.30
C GLY A 26 -8.68 2.95 5.90
N ALA A 27 -7.96 3.77 5.12
CA ALA A 27 -7.59 3.47 3.74
C ALA A 27 -6.21 2.78 3.61
N LYS A 28 -5.34 2.96 4.61
CA LYS A 28 -3.98 2.38 4.66
C LYS A 28 -3.95 0.85 4.56
N PRO A 29 -4.85 0.08 5.21
CA PRO A 29 -4.90 -1.37 5.03
C PRO A 29 -5.20 -1.77 3.57
N MET A 30 -6.19 -1.14 2.94
CA MET A 30 -6.56 -1.44 1.55
C MET A 30 -5.45 -1.06 0.56
N LEU A 31 -4.81 0.09 0.77
CA LEU A 31 -3.64 0.53 0.01
C LEU A 31 -2.52 -0.53 0.05
N LEU A 32 -2.19 -1.04 1.24
CA LEU A 32 -1.18 -2.09 1.41
C LEU A 32 -1.55 -3.35 0.64
N TRP A 33 -2.82 -3.78 0.68
CA TRP A 33 -3.29 -4.94 -0.09
C TRP A 33 -3.11 -4.73 -1.60
N TYR A 34 -3.49 -3.56 -2.13
CA TYR A 34 -3.34 -3.27 -3.56
C TYR A 34 -1.88 -3.26 -4.02
N VAL A 35 -0.98 -2.67 -3.22
CA VAL A 35 0.45 -2.65 -3.52
C VAL A 35 1.04 -4.06 -3.39
N TRP A 36 0.70 -4.80 -2.34
CA TRP A 36 1.22 -6.15 -2.11
C TRP A 36 0.85 -7.13 -3.22
N ILE A 37 -0.39 -7.11 -3.72
CA ILE A 37 -0.82 -7.96 -4.85
C ILE A 37 0.00 -7.70 -6.11
N ARG A 38 0.49 -6.48 -6.32
CA ARG A 38 1.36 -6.15 -7.47
C ARG A 38 2.77 -6.69 -7.35
N LEU A 39 3.23 -6.86 -6.11
CA LEU A 39 4.60 -7.27 -5.81
C LEU A 39 4.72 -8.77 -5.49
N VAL A 40 3.61 -9.49 -5.38
CA VAL A 40 3.56 -10.90 -4.93
C VAL A 40 4.28 -11.86 -5.88
N ASP A 41 4.54 -11.43 -7.12
CA ASP A 41 5.35 -12.17 -8.07
C ASP A 41 6.84 -12.28 -7.66
N GLY A 42 7.26 -11.49 -6.67
CA GLY A 42 8.64 -11.47 -6.18
C GLY A 42 9.63 -10.87 -7.18
N ALA A 43 9.15 -10.16 -8.21
CA ALA A 43 9.97 -9.42 -9.13
C ALA A 43 10.29 -8.01 -8.59
N TRP A 44 11.24 -7.35 -9.23
CA TRP A 44 11.51 -5.93 -9.00
C TRP A 44 10.47 -5.10 -9.74
N HIS A 45 9.87 -4.13 -9.04
CA HIS A 45 8.90 -3.20 -9.61
C HIS A 45 9.26 -1.76 -9.27
N ARG A 46 9.08 -0.85 -10.22
CA ARG A 46 9.24 0.60 -9.99
C ARG A 46 8.02 1.19 -9.31
N LEU A 47 8.23 2.04 -8.32
CA LEU A 47 7.14 2.69 -7.57
C LEU A 47 6.25 3.56 -8.48
N ASP A 48 6.84 4.24 -9.46
CA ASP A 48 6.10 5.04 -10.46
C ASP A 48 5.18 4.18 -11.35
N GLU A 49 5.60 2.95 -11.70
CA GLU A 49 4.76 2.03 -12.47
C GLU A 49 3.59 1.54 -11.65
N ILE A 50 3.80 1.22 -10.38
CA ILE A 50 2.75 0.83 -9.44
C ILE A 50 1.75 1.98 -9.25
N SER A 51 2.26 3.21 -9.09
CA SER A 51 1.47 4.44 -9.01
C SER A 51 0.55 4.61 -10.21
N LYS A 52 1.09 4.48 -11.44
CA LYS A 52 0.32 4.54 -12.70
C LYS A 52 -0.70 3.42 -12.83
N GLN A 53 -0.32 2.19 -12.49
CA GLN A 53 -1.20 1.01 -12.59
C GLN A 53 -2.38 1.08 -11.62
N LEU A 54 -2.14 1.52 -10.39
CA LEU A 54 -3.16 1.64 -9.35
C LEU A 54 -3.92 2.97 -9.43
N ARG A 55 -3.43 3.94 -10.22
CA ARG A 55 -3.93 5.33 -10.29
C ARG A 55 -3.97 5.98 -8.91
N LEU A 56 -2.93 5.72 -8.12
CA LEU A 56 -2.76 6.25 -6.78
C LEU A 56 -1.65 7.29 -6.78
N PRO A 57 -1.66 8.25 -5.85
CA PRO A 57 -0.60 9.24 -5.77
C PRO A 57 0.71 8.60 -5.28
N SER A 58 1.85 9.08 -5.79
CA SER A 58 3.17 8.48 -5.50
C SER A 58 3.50 8.47 -4.00
N ASN A 59 3.06 9.48 -3.24
CA ASN A 59 3.22 9.53 -1.78
C ASN A 59 2.58 8.33 -1.06
N ALA A 60 1.46 7.80 -1.55
CA ALA A 60 0.79 6.64 -0.99
C ALA A 60 1.57 5.36 -1.30
N ILE A 61 2.12 5.26 -2.51
CA ILE A 61 2.97 4.13 -2.93
C ILE A 61 4.28 4.12 -2.15
N GLU A 62 4.92 5.28 -1.99
CA GLU A 62 6.13 5.43 -1.17
C GLU A 62 5.89 5.07 0.29
N TRP A 63 4.75 5.48 0.84
CA TRP A 63 4.36 5.09 2.20
C TRP A 63 4.19 3.58 2.32
N ALA A 64 3.51 2.94 1.37
CA ALA A 64 3.32 1.49 1.36
C ALA A 64 4.66 0.74 1.22
N ALA A 65 5.53 1.21 0.33
CA ALA A 65 6.87 0.67 0.13
C ALA A 65 7.71 0.76 1.40
N LYS A 66 7.71 1.94 2.05
CA LYS A 66 8.40 2.15 3.32
C LYS A 66 7.86 1.22 4.41
N PHE A 67 6.54 1.08 4.52
CA PHE A 67 5.92 0.19 5.51
C PHE A 67 6.37 -1.27 5.32
N LEU A 68 6.39 -1.76 4.07
CA LEU A 68 6.81 -3.13 3.75
C LEU A 68 8.29 -3.34 4.07
N CYS A 69 9.15 -2.36 3.79
CA CYS A 69 10.58 -2.39 4.15
C CYS A 69 10.80 -2.34 5.66
N ASP A 70 10.12 -1.44 6.38
CA ASP A 70 10.22 -1.30 7.84
C ASP A 70 9.81 -2.60 8.56
N LYS A 71 8.92 -3.40 7.95
CA LYS A 71 8.51 -4.71 8.45
C LYS A 71 9.39 -5.87 8.00
N GLY A 72 10.46 -5.60 7.24
CA GLY A 72 11.36 -6.62 6.68
C GLY A 72 10.66 -7.55 5.69
N MET A 73 9.61 -7.06 5.02
CA MET A 73 8.84 -7.81 4.03
C MET A 73 9.28 -7.51 2.60
N ALA A 74 9.88 -6.35 2.38
CA ALA A 74 10.38 -5.93 1.11
C ALA A 74 11.78 -5.32 1.23
N GLU A 75 12.50 -5.32 0.13
CA GLU A 75 13.77 -4.61 -0.03
C GLU A 75 13.62 -3.54 -1.11
N ARG A 76 14.37 -2.44 -0.96
CA ARG A 76 14.48 -1.38 -1.98
C ARG A 76 15.67 -1.67 -2.90
N GLY A 77 15.49 -1.32 -4.17
CA GLY A 77 16.53 -1.41 -5.18
C GLY A 77 17.55 -0.29 -5.03
N PHE A 78 18.58 -0.35 -5.87
CA PHE A 78 19.74 0.55 -5.79
C PHE A 78 19.39 2.02 -6.07
N GLU A 79 18.38 2.27 -6.91
CA GLU A 79 17.89 3.63 -7.21
C GLU A 79 16.83 4.13 -6.20
N GLU A 80 16.55 3.40 -5.12
CA GLU A 80 15.49 3.67 -4.13
C GLU A 80 14.05 3.77 -4.67
N ASP A 81 13.87 3.80 -5.99
CA ASP A 81 12.59 3.84 -6.74
C ASP A 81 12.06 2.45 -7.12
N GLU A 82 12.75 1.39 -6.72
CA GLU A 82 12.38 0.00 -6.97
C GLU A 82 12.10 -0.75 -5.67
N ILE A 83 11.15 -1.67 -5.70
CA ILE A 83 10.78 -2.51 -4.57
C ILE A 83 10.57 -3.96 -5.01
N ARG A 84 10.94 -4.90 -4.14
CA ARG A 84 10.68 -6.33 -4.30
C ARG A 84 10.22 -6.93 -2.97
N LEU A 85 9.19 -7.79 -3.00
CA LEU A 85 8.79 -8.56 -1.82
C LEU A 85 9.69 -9.78 -1.60
N HIS A 86 9.99 -10.05 -0.34
CA HIS A 86 10.49 -11.34 0.10
C HIS A 86 9.35 -12.38 0.06
N GLN A 87 9.67 -13.66 -0.17
CA GLN A 87 8.68 -14.75 -0.35
C GLN A 87 7.88 -15.15 0.93
N GLY A 88 7.63 -14.22 1.86
CA GLY A 88 7.00 -14.47 3.16
C GLY A 88 5.57 -13.94 3.30
N ASN A 89 4.59 -14.59 2.66
CA ASN A 89 3.20 -14.13 2.62
C ASN A 89 2.49 -14.10 4.01
N ALA A 90 2.82 -15.03 4.91
CA ALA A 90 2.16 -15.14 6.22
C ALA A 90 2.37 -13.91 7.13
N LYS A 91 3.49 -13.19 6.97
CA LYS A 91 3.80 -12.02 7.80
C LYS A 91 2.96 -10.80 7.42
N PHE A 92 2.51 -10.71 6.17
CA PHE A 92 1.80 -9.54 5.64
C PHE A 92 0.43 -9.36 6.30
N GLU A 93 -0.38 -10.43 6.36
CA GLU A 93 -1.70 -10.37 7.00
C GLU A 93 -1.64 -9.92 8.46
N ASP A 94 -0.64 -10.41 9.20
CA ASP A 94 -0.42 -10.03 10.59
C ASP A 94 -0.06 -8.54 10.72
N ALA A 95 0.77 -8.00 9.82
CA ALA A 95 1.10 -6.57 9.82
C ALA A 95 -0.09 -5.68 9.46
N VAL A 96 -0.92 -6.08 8.50
CA VAL A 96 -2.14 -5.34 8.15
C VAL A 96 -3.17 -5.41 9.28
N ARG A 97 -3.28 -6.57 9.96
CA ARG A 97 -4.12 -6.73 11.15
C ARG A 97 -3.66 -5.86 12.31
N ALA A 98 -2.35 -5.80 12.58
CA ALA A 98 -1.76 -4.95 13.61
C ALA A 98 -1.99 -3.45 13.34
N LEU A 99 -1.93 -3.03 12.07
CA LEU A 99 -2.24 -1.66 11.66
C LEU A 99 -3.73 -1.33 11.93
N SER A 100 -4.62 -2.28 11.63
CA SER A 100 -6.07 -2.14 11.82
C SER A 100 -6.49 -2.18 13.29
N SER A 101 -5.78 -2.93 14.15
CA SER A 101 -6.05 -2.99 15.59
C SER A 101 -5.56 -1.76 16.33
N SER A 102 -4.41 -1.18 15.94
CA SER A 102 -3.92 0.09 16.49
C SER A 102 -4.90 1.26 16.26
N THR A 103 -5.74 1.16 15.24
CA THR A 103 -6.78 2.16 14.91
C THR A 103 -8.00 2.04 15.84
N LYS A 104 -8.26 0.87 16.42
CA LYS A 104 -9.40 0.65 17.34
C LYS A 104 -9.11 1.07 18.79
N ALA A 105 -7.86 1.33 19.14
CA ALA A 105 -7.45 1.66 20.51
C ALA A 105 -7.59 3.15 20.89
N SER A 106 -7.94 4.03 19.93
CA SER A 106 -8.05 5.47 20.16
C SER A 106 -9.50 5.97 20.27
N LYS A 107 -10.44 5.14 20.77
CA LYS A 107 -11.81 5.55 21.03
C LYS A 107 -12.17 5.45 22.49
#